data_AF-X1UGS4-F1
#
_entry.id   AF-X1UGS4-F1
#
_cell.length_a   1.000
_cell.length_b   1.000
_cell.length_c   1.000
_cell.angle_alpha   90.00
_cell.angle_beta   90.00
_cell.angle_gamma   90.00
#
_symmetry.space_group_name_H-M   'P 1'
#
loop_
_entity.id
_entity.type
_entity.pdbx_description
1 polymer ?
#
loop_
_entity_poly.entity_id
_entity_poly.type
_entity_poly.pdbx_seq_one_letter_code
_entity_poly.pdbx_strand_id
1 'polypeptide(L)'
;MAEIKGGYYIKARKIQESEIAHSPPHFREIWDWLLKEANHKDKKSSGIVIKRGQMLRTYDDIINGLSWKIGYRKQTYTKYQCENAN
;
A
#
# COMPACT_ATOMS: atom_id res chain seq x y z
N MET A 1 -3.92 -6.31 -25.81
CA MET A 1 -4.68 -6.11 -24.56
C MET A 1 -5.17 -4.67 -24.55
N ALA A 2 -6.42 -4.42 -24.18
CA ALA A 2 -6.91 -3.06 -24.00
C ALA A 2 -6.11 -2.35 -22.90
N GLU A 3 -5.81 -1.06 -23.08
CA GLU A 3 -5.13 -0.25 -22.08
C GLU A 3 -6.02 -0.12 -20.82
N ILE A 4 -5.50 -0.53 -19.67
CA ILE A 4 -6.18 -0.35 -18.39
C ILE A 4 -5.91 1.08 -17.94
N LYS A 5 -6.94 1.93 -17.96
CA LYS A 5 -6.84 3.31 -17.47
C LYS A 5 -6.40 3.30 -16.00
N GLY A 6 -5.31 4.01 -15.69
CA GLY A 6 -4.69 4.01 -14.37
C GLY A 6 -3.61 2.94 -14.15
N GLY A 7 -3.40 2.05 -15.12
CA GLY A 7 -2.39 0.99 -15.07
C GLY A 7 -2.80 -0.18 -14.17
N TYR A 8 -1.83 -1.05 -13.90
CA TYR A 8 -1.96 -2.21 -13.01
C TYR A 8 -0.60 -2.51 -12.37
N TYR A 9 -0.61 -3.25 -11.26
CA TYR A 9 0.58 -3.86 -10.69
C TYR A 9 0.43 -5.38 -10.71
N ILE A 10 1.57 -6.08 -10.83
CA ILE A 10 1.60 -7.54 -10.83
C ILE A 10 2.07 -8.00 -9.47
N LYS A 11 1.31 -8.92 -8.86
CA LYS A 11 1.65 -9.56 -7.59
C LYS A 11 2.12 -10.99 -7.85
N ALA A 12 3.33 -11.31 -7.41
CA ALA A 12 3.88 -12.66 -7.56
C ALA A 12 3.14 -13.64 -6.64
N ARG A 13 2.75 -14.82 -7.17
CA ARG A 13 2.03 -15.84 -6.39
C ARG A 13 2.85 -16.40 -5.22
N LYS A 14 4.18 -16.38 -5.34
CA LYS A 14 5.12 -16.80 -4.29
C LYS A 14 4.94 -16.07 -2.96
N ILE A 15 4.26 -14.91 -2.96
CA ILE A 15 3.88 -14.26 -1.70
C ILE A 15 3.11 -15.20 -0.75
N GLN A 16 2.36 -16.18 -1.27
CA GLN A 16 1.66 -17.15 -0.43
C GLN A 16 2.61 -17.99 0.44
N GLU A 17 3.89 -18.08 0.08
CA GLU A 17 4.94 -18.78 0.82
C GLU A 17 5.70 -17.85 1.80
N SER A 18 5.35 -16.56 1.85
CA SER A 18 6.05 -15.58 2.68
C SER A 18 5.34 -15.34 4.00
N GLU A 19 6.07 -14.82 4.99
CA GLU A 19 5.54 -14.53 6.33
C GLU A 19 4.31 -13.62 6.28
N ILE A 20 4.28 -12.64 5.37
CA ILE A 20 3.15 -11.73 5.22
C ILE A 20 1.85 -12.46 4.89
N ALA A 21 1.88 -13.59 4.18
CA ALA A 21 0.67 -14.35 3.86
C ALA A 21 0.00 -14.97 5.10
N HIS A 22 0.77 -15.21 6.16
CA HIS A 22 0.30 -15.76 7.43
C HIS A 22 0.10 -14.68 8.50
N SER A 23 0.37 -13.41 8.18
CA SER A 23 0.14 -12.28 9.08
C SER A 23 -1.34 -11.92 9.21
N PRO A 24 -1.71 -11.17 10.28
CA PRO A 24 -3.06 -10.63 10.43
C PRO A 24 -3.57 -9.89 9.18
N PRO A 25 -4.89 -9.88 8.90
CA PRO A 25 -5.44 -9.29 7.68
C PRO A 25 -4.96 -7.87 7.37
N HIS A 26 -4.96 -6.99 8.38
CA HIS A 26 -4.53 -5.60 8.21
C HIS A 26 -3.06 -5.46 7.77
N PHE A 27 -2.16 -6.38 8.18
CA PHE A 27 -0.77 -6.35 7.71
C PHE A 27 -0.71 -6.64 6.21
N ARG A 28 -1.46 -7.67 5.77
CA ARG A 28 -1.54 -8.04 4.34
C ARG A 28 -2.10 -6.92 3.50
N GLU A 29 -3.13 -6.23 3.98
CA GLU A 29 -3.75 -5.10 3.29
C GLU A 29 -2.83 -3.88 3.22
N ILE A 30 -2.15 -3.54 4.32
CA ILE A 30 -1.16 -2.47 4.35
C ILE A 30 -0.04 -2.78 3.37
N TRP A 31 0.54 -3.97 3.43
CA TRP A 31 1.61 -4.40 2.53
C TRP A 31 1.18 -4.35 1.05
N ASP A 32 -0.04 -4.80 0.73
CA ASP A 32 -0.55 -4.77 -0.64
C ASP A 32 -0.78 -3.34 -1.14
N TRP A 33 -1.28 -2.45 -0.26
CA TRP A 33 -1.43 -1.04 -0.56
C TRP A 33 -0.08 -0.36 -0.81
N LEU A 34 0.93 -0.66 0.01
CA LEU A 34 2.29 -0.15 -0.13
C LEU A 34 2.90 -0.55 -1.48
N LEU A 35 2.72 -1.80 -1.91
CA LEU A 35 3.18 -2.23 -3.25
C LEU A 35 2.48 -1.48 -4.39
N LYS A 36 1.17 -1.25 -4.26
CA LYS A 36 0.40 -0.51 -5.26
C LYS A 36 0.84 0.96 -5.34
N GLU A 37 1.23 1.56 -4.22
CA GLU A 37 1.68 2.95 -4.14
C GLU A 37 3.16 3.16 -4.53
N ALA A 38 3.95 2.08 -4.62
CA ALA A 38 5.34 2.13 -5.03
C ALA A 38 5.51 2.71 -6.45
N ASN A 39 6.53 3.54 -6.64
CA ASN A 39 6.72 4.22 -7.91
C ASN A 39 7.06 3.23 -9.04
N HIS A 40 6.33 3.29 -10.16
CA HIS A 40 6.64 2.50 -11.35
C HIS A 40 7.88 3.01 -12.13
N LYS A 41 8.30 4.25 -11.89
CA LYS A 41 9.48 4.91 -12.47
C LYS A 41 10.05 5.91 -11.48
N ASP A 42 11.32 6.29 -11.66
CA ASP A 42 11.95 7.33 -10.82
C ASP A 42 11.10 8.60 -10.78
N LYS A 43 10.93 9.15 -9.58
CA LYS A 43 10.14 10.37 -9.33
C LYS A 43 10.95 11.34 -8.49
N LYS A 44 10.97 12.62 -8.88
CA LYS A 44 11.59 13.68 -8.09
C LYS A 44 10.58 14.26 -7.11
N SER A 45 10.94 14.36 -5.83
CA SER A 45 10.13 14.98 -4.78
C SER A 45 11.06 15.77 -3.87
N SER A 46 10.76 17.06 -3.66
CA SER A 46 11.52 17.96 -2.78
C SER A 46 13.05 17.91 -2.97
N GLY A 47 13.50 17.86 -4.22
CA GLY A 47 14.92 17.78 -4.58
C GLY A 47 15.54 16.38 -4.52
N ILE A 48 14.86 15.39 -3.94
CA ILE A 48 15.29 14.00 -3.81
C ILE A 48 14.69 13.16 -4.93
N VAL A 49 15.47 12.23 -5.48
CA VAL A 49 14.97 11.23 -6.44
C VAL A 49 14.55 9.98 -5.69
N ILE A 50 13.25 9.69 -5.70
CA ILE A 50 12.67 8.45 -5.22
C ILE A 50 12.71 7.46 -6.37
N LYS A 51 13.46 6.36 -6.20
CA LYS A 51 13.67 5.39 -7.28
C LYS A 51 12.43 4.56 -7.56
N ARG A 52 12.38 3.92 -8.74
CA ARG A 52 11.41 2.87 -9.03
C ARG A 52 11.37 1.84 -7.90
N GLY A 53 10.18 1.44 -7.48
CA GLY A 53 9.95 0.51 -6.37
C GLY A 53 9.99 1.15 -4.98
N GLN A 54 10.47 2.38 -4.87
CA GLN A 54 10.42 3.15 -3.61
C GLN A 54 9.20 4.08 -3.59
N MET A 55 8.84 4.52 -2.39
CA MET A 55 7.78 5.49 -2.15
C MET A 55 8.07 6.29 -0.88
N LEU A 56 7.37 7.42 -0.74
CA LEU A 56 7.31 8.20 0.48
C LEU A 56 5.85 8.34 0.88
N ARG A 57 5.48 7.68 1.98
CA ARG A 57 4.13 7.66 2.53
C ARG A 57 4.20 7.83 4.04
N THR A 58 3.22 8.53 4.59
CA THR A 58 2.98 8.69 6.01
C THR A 58 1.99 7.63 6.51
N TYR A 59 1.91 7.44 7.82
CA TYR A 59 0.85 6.60 8.40
C TYR A 59 -0.54 7.15 8.08
N ASP A 60 -0.71 8.48 8.02
CA ASP A 60 -1.98 9.09 7.63
C ASP A 60 -2.34 8.77 6.17
N ASP A 61 -1.36 8.66 5.26
CA ASP A 61 -1.63 8.23 3.89
C ASP A 61 -2.18 6.79 3.86
N ILE A 62 -1.61 5.89 4.67
CA ILE A 62 -2.06 4.49 4.80
C ILE A 62 -3.48 4.46 5.38
N ILE A 63 -3.70 5.15 6.50
CA ILE A 63 -4.98 5.22 7.22
C ILE A 63 -6.09 5.73 6.30
N ASN A 64 -5.80 6.78 5.52
CA ASN A 64 -6.77 7.34 4.58
C ASN A 64 -6.96 6.45 3.35
N GLY A 65 -5.86 5.92 2.80
CA GLY A 65 -5.86 5.08 1.61
C GLY A 65 -6.53 3.72 1.79
N LEU A 66 -6.60 3.22 3.02
CA LEU A 66 -7.28 1.99 3.41
C LEU A 66 -8.62 2.23 4.13
N SER A 67 -9.08 3.47 4.22
CA SER A 67 -10.35 3.77 4.89
C SER A 67 -11.56 3.26 4.11
N TRP A 68 -12.61 2.87 4.83
CA TRP A 68 -13.88 2.46 4.24
C TRP A 68 -15.05 3.13 4.95
N LYS A 69 -16.26 2.97 4.43
CA LYS A 69 -17.48 3.51 5.06
C LYS A 69 -18.37 2.39 5.59
N ILE A 70 -18.91 2.59 6.79
CA ILE A 70 -20.04 1.83 7.32
C ILE A 70 -21.19 2.83 7.52
N GLY A 71 -22.18 2.76 6.64
CA GLY A 71 -23.15 3.85 6.48
C GLY A 71 -22.45 5.17 6.15
N TYR A 72 -22.65 6.19 6.98
CA TYR A 72 -22.00 7.50 6.83
C TYR A 72 -20.67 7.63 7.58
N ARG A 73 -20.30 6.65 8.42
CA ARG A 73 -19.09 6.73 9.24
C ARG A 73 -17.88 6.23 8.46
N LYS A 74 -16.79 7.00 8.50
CA LYS A 74 -15.49 6.59 7.97
C LYS A 74 -14.80 5.70 9.01
N GLN A 75 -14.54 4.47 8.62
CA GLN A 75 -13.73 3.52 9.36
C GLN A 75 -12.29 3.56 8.87
N THR A 76 -11.36 3.34 9.78
CA THR A 76 -9.92 3.42 9.54
C THR A 76 -9.20 2.41 10.41
N TYR A 77 -8.00 2.03 9.98
CA TYR A 77 -7.03 1.41 10.87
C TYR A 77 -6.55 2.42 11.91
N THR A 78 -6.31 1.94 13.13
CA THR A 78 -5.67 2.78 14.15
C THR A 78 -4.20 2.98 13.82
N LYS A 79 -3.61 4.07 14.31
CA LYS A 79 -2.18 4.32 14.15
C LYS A 79 -1.31 3.13 14.62
N TYR A 80 -1.66 2.56 15.77
CA TYR A 80 -0.99 1.38 16.32
C TYR A 80 -1.06 0.17 15.37
N GLN A 81 -2.21 -0.08 14.74
CA GLN A 81 -2.34 -1.15 13.74
C GLN A 81 -1.44 -0.93 12.52
N CYS A 82 -1.21 0.33 12.13
CA CYS A 82 -0.31 0.66 11.04
C CYS A 82 1.18 0.54 11.44
N GLU A 83 1.54 0.93 12.67
CA GLU A 83 2.92 0.90 13.15
C GLU A 83 3.46 -0.51 13.38
N ASN A 84 2.61 -1.45 13.82
CA ASN A 84 3.03 -2.82 14.09
C ASN A 84 3.05 -3.71 12.85
N ALA A 85 2.60 -3.21 11.69
CA ALA A 85 2.60 -3.95 10.43
C ALA A 85 3.97 -3.96 9.73
N ASN A 86 5.05 -4.19 10.51
CA ASN A 86 6.44 -4.29 10.05
C ASN A 86 6.93 -5.73 10.03
#